data_AF-A0A317IMM0-F1
#
_entry.id   AF-A0A317IMM0-F1
#
_cell.length_a   1.000
_cell.length_b   1.000
_cell.length_c   1.000
_cell.angle_alpha   90.00
_cell.angle_beta   90.00
_cell.angle_gamma   90.00
#
_symmetry.space_group_name_H-M   'P 1'
#
loop_
_entity.id
_entity.type
_entity.pdbx_description
1 polymer ?
#
loop_
_entity_poly.entity_id
_entity_poly.type
_entity_poly.pdbx_seq_one_letter_code
_entity_poly.pdbx_strand_id
1 'polypeptide(L)'
;MPVTRQEALNTLEKLGVAPIFVQSYFDERLPKNLDLFFRPPEELFNAPDTQQPYTEGRLIPLLDNGNFAFVLFYDPEDEGLIRKYIEHPEDEVRYSNWQQYLADLMIEIAENCDADDSELIEIAALLEFRHLEVTLAFLNSQSKSTYEQYESNKDKFIATI
;
A
#
# COMPACT_ATOMS: atom_id res chain seq x y z
N MET A 1 13.48 12.29 -16.21
CA MET A 1 14.51 12.16 -15.16
C MET A 1 13.98 11.14 -14.17
N PRO A 2 14.83 10.27 -13.59
CA PRO A 2 14.38 9.31 -12.59
C PRO A 2 13.83 10.05 -11.36
N VAL A 3 12.79 9.50 -10.75
CA VAL A 3 12.20 10.05 -9.54
C VAL A 3 13.12 9.76 -8.37
N THR A 4 13.39 10.79 -7.58
CA THR A 4 14.27 10.70 -6.41
C THR A 4 13.50 10.30 -5.15
N ARG A 5 14.22 9.72 -4.19
CA ARG A 5 13.71 9.44 -2.84
C ARG A 5 13.09 10.67 -2.18
N GLN A 6 13.68 11.85 -2.36
CA GLN A 6 13.17 13.09 -1.79
C GLN A 6 11.87 13.54 -2.47
N GLU A 7 11.73 13.37 -3.78
CA GLU A 7 10.49 13.68 -4.49
C GLU A 7 9.34 12.76 -4.04
N ALA A 8 9.61 11.48 -3.82
CA ALA A 8 8.64 10.54 -3.27
C ALA A 8 8.20 10.93 -1.84
N LEU A 9 9.15 11.24 -0.96
CA LEU A 9 8.88 11.73 0.39
C LEU A 9 8.02 13.00 0.38
N ASN A 10 8.41 14.00 -0.41
CA ASN A 10 7.65 15.24 -0.56
C ASN A 10 6.22 14.98 -1.09
N THR A 11 6.03 13.93 -1.87
CA THR A 11 4.72 13.54 -2.40
C THR A 11 3.85 12.94 -1.30
N LEU A 12 4.38 12.04 -0.47
CA LEU A 12 3.67 11.52 0.72
C LEU A 12 3.25 12.65 1.66
N GLU A 13 4.15 13.60 1.95
CA GLU A 13 3.82 14.76 2.80
C GLU A 13 2.68 15.61 2.22
N LYS A 14 2.68 15.83 0.90
CA LYS A 14 1.61 16.58 0.21
C LYS A 14 0.27 15.86 0.20
N LEU A 15 0.28 14.53 0.10
CA LEU A 15 -0.92 13.71 0.15
C LEU A 15 -1.59 13.75 1.53
N GLY A 16 -0.87 14.20 2.57
CA GLY A 16 -1.42 14.29 3.93
C GLY A 16 -1.76 12.93 4.53
N VAL A 17 -0.96 11.92 4.19
CA VAL A 17 -1.10 10.55 4.71
C VAL A 17 -0.70 10.49 6.19
N ALA A 18 -1.06 9.40 6.87
CA ALA A 18 -0.70 9.20 8.26
C ALA A 18 0.83 9.35 8.49
N PRO A 19 1.28 9.96 9.61
CA PRO A 19 2.69 10.24 9.86
C PRO A 19 3.62 9.02 9.76
N ILE A 20 3.09 7.82 10.03
CA ILE A 20 3.85 6.57 9.98
C ILE A 20 4.44 6.28 8.59
N PHE A 21 3.76 6.68 7.51
CA PHE A 21 4.27 6.48 6.15
C PHE A 21 5.46 7.39 5.86
N VAL A 22 5.42 8.63 6.35
CA VAL A 22 6.56 9.56 6.28
C VAL A 22 7.70 9.08 7.17
N GLN A 23 7.39 8.59 8.37
CA GLN A 23 8.38 8.02 9.30
C GLN A 23 9.13 6.82 8.69
N SER A 24 8.48 6.02 7.84
CA SER A 24 9.11 4.88 7.14
C SER A 24 10.33 5.27 6.29
N TYR A 25 10.43 6.54 5.87
CA TYR A 25 11.58 7.08 5.14
C TYR A 25 12.79 7.39 6.02
N PHE A 26 12.69 7.26 7.34
CA PHE A 26 13.77 7.60 8.26
C PHE A 26 14.13 6.42 9.17
N ASP A 27 13.12 5.65 9.58
CA ASP A 27 13.30 4.64 10.62
C ASP A 27 13.40 3.23 10.04
N GLU A 28 14.45 2.50 10.43
CA GLU A 28 14.65 1.09 10.09
C GLU A 28 13.68 0.13 10.81
N ARG A 29 12.82 0.59 11.72
CA ARG A 29 11.80 -0.26 12.35
C ARG A 29 10.58 0.57 12.66
N LEU A 30 9.41 0.03 12.32
CA LEU A 30 8.16 0.70 12.61
C LEU A 30 7.43 -0.01 13.77
N PRO A 31 6.56 0.69 14.50
CA PRO A 31 5.68 0.06 15.47
C PRO A 31 4.89 -1.09 14.81
N LYS A 32 4.57 -2.13 15.60
CA LYS A 32 3.78 -3.28 15.15
C LYS A 32 4.37 -4.02 13.94
N ASN A 33 5.69 -3.92 13.74
CA ASN A 33 6.39 -4.50 12.59
C ASN A 33 5.79 -4.05 11.25
N LEU A 34 5.24 -2.82 11.19
CA LEU A 34 4.66 -2.27 9.96
C LEU A 34 5.68 -2.15 8.83
N ASP A 35 6.97 -2.17 9.18
CA ASP A 35 8.05 -2.25 8.22
C ASP A 35 8.05 -3.50 7.34
N LEU A 36 7.34 -4.57 7.74
CA LEU A 36 7.16 -5.77 6.93
C LEU A 36 6.11 -5.58 5.82
N PHE A 37 5.36 -4.48 5.86
CA PHE A 37 4.23 -4.23 4.97
C PHE A 37 4.40 -2.98 4.11
N PHE A 38 5.24 -2.03 4.55
CA PHE A 38 5.62 -0.90 3.70
C PHE A 38 6.98 -0.30 4.06
N ARG A 39 7.74 0.04 3.03
CA ARG A 39 8.99 0.79 3.10
C ARG A 39 9.15 1.73 1.91
N PRO A 40 10.08 2.69 1.94
CA PRO A 40 10.53 3.33 0.73
C PRO A 40 11.08 2.28 -0.24
N PRO A 41 10.75 2.33 -1.54
CA PRO A 41 11.28 1.40 -2.55
C PRO A 41 12.74 1.74 -2.89
N GLU A 42 13.66 1.48 -1.95
CA GLU A 42 15.07 1.87 -2.05
C GLU A 42 15.76 1.26 -3.28
N GLU A 43 15.34 0.08 -3.74
CA GLU A 43 15.82 -0.59 -4.94
C GLU A 43 15.59 0.27 -6.20
N LEU A 44 14.44 0.95 -6.29
CA LEU A 44 14.17 1.89 -7.38
C LEU A 44 15.03 3.15 -7.28
N PHE A 45 15.25 3.67 -6.06
CA PHE A 45 16.04 4.88 -5.88
C PHE A 45 17.54 4.66 -6.11
N ASN A 46 18.05 3.48 -5.75
CA ASN A 46 19.46 3.12 -5.90
C ASN A 46 19.81 2.66 -7.33
N ALA A 47 18.82 2.25 -8.12
CA ALA A 47 18.98 1.84 -9.52
C ALA A 47 18.09 2.68 -10.45
N PRO A 48 18.37 3.98 -10.66
CA PRO A 48 17.50 4.87 -11.42
C PRO A 48 17.22 4.40 -12.86
N ASP A 49 18.13 3.66 -13.47
CA ASP A 49 17.97 3.09 -14.82
C ASP A 49 16.87 2.02 -14.89
N THR A 50 16.50 1.41 -13.75
CA THR A 50 15.44 0.40 -13.67
C THR A 50 14.06 0.99 -13.39
N GLN A 51 13.97 2.30 -13.10
CA GLN A 51 12.68 2.94 -12.79
C GLN A 51 11.78 3.10 -14.01
N GLN A 52 12.36 3.30 -15.21
CA GLN A 52 11.60 3.74 -16.37
C GLN A 52 10.48 2.76 -16.80
N PRO A 53 10.68 1.43 -16.79
CA PRO A 53 9.62 0.47 -17.09
C PRO A 53 8.43 0.54 -16.13
N TYR A 54 8.67 0.88 -14.86
CA TYR A 54 7.61 0.92 -13.85
C TYR A 54 6.92 2.28 -13.77
N THR A 55 7.72 3.34 -13.85
CA THR A 55 7.26 4.72 -13.66
C THR A 55 6.61 5.31 -14.90
N GLU A 56 6.89 4.76 -16.09
CA GLU A 56 6.42 5.30 -17.38
C GLU A 56 6.80 6.78 -17.58
N GLY A 57 7.82 7.26 -16.85
CA GLY A 57 8.25 8.66 -16.84
C GLY A 57 7.29 9.63 -16.15
N ARG A 58 6.24 9.14 -15.48
CA ARG A 58 5.17 9.95 -14.86
C ARG A 58 4.91 9.57 -13.40
N LEU A 59 4.82 8.28 -13.12
CA LEU A 59 4.43 7.75 -11.82
C LEU A 59 5.54 7.96 -10.79
N ILE A 60 5.13 8.32 -9.58
CA ILE A 60 6.03 8.59 -8.45
C ILE A 60 6.01 7.37 -7.52
N PRO A 61 7.09 6.58 -7.40
CA PRO A 61 7.13 5.47 -6.46
C PRO A 61 7.08 6.00 -5.03
N LEU A 62 6.16 5.48 -4.22
CA LEU A 62 5.93 5.93 -2.84
C LEU A 62 6.39 4.90 -1.82
N LEU A 63 5.89 3.67 -1.94
CA LEU A 63 6.12 2.60 -0.96
C LEU A 63 6.27 1.28 -1.69
N ASP A 64 7.14 0.39 -1.25
CA ASP A 64 7.03 -1.03 -1.54
C ASP A 64 6.30 -1.75 -0.40
N ASN A 65 6.30 -3.08 -0.42
CA ASN A 65 5.72 -3.93 0.61
C ASN A 65 6.74 -4.51 1.61
N GLY A 66 7.87 -3.82 1.84
CA GLY A 66 8.94 -4.25 2.76
C GLY A 66 9.86 -5.36 2.23
N ASN A 67 9.50 -6.00 1.11
CA ASN A 67 10.34 -7.01 0.44
C ASN A 67 10.46 -6.79 -1.08
N PHE A 68 10.03 -5.63 -1.57
CA PHE A 68 10.10 -5.24 -2.97
C PHE A 68 9.39 -6.20 -3.95
N ALA A 69 8.31 -6.87 -3.55
CA ALA A 69 7.49 -7.69 -4.46
C ALA A 69 6.53 -6.82 -5.31
N PHE A 70 6.06 -5.71 -4.75
CA PHE A 70 5.30 -4.69 -5.47
C PHE A 70 5.71 -3.29 -5.02
N VAL A 71 5.38 -2.30 -5.84
CA VAL A 71 5.53 -0.88 -5.49
C VAL A 71 4.20 -0.16 -5.70
N LEU A 72 3.82 0.63 -4.71
CA LEU A 72 2.76 1.63 -4.77
C LEU A 72 3.32 2.91 -5.37
N PHE A 73 2.66 3.39 -6.42
CA PHE A 73 2.97 4.63 -7.10
C PHE A 73 1.83 5.63 -6.94
N TYR A 74 2.17 6.91 -6.93
CA TYR A 74 1.22 7.99 -7.15
C TYR A 74 1.21 8.42 -8.61
N ASP A 75 0.00 8.57 -9.14
CA ASP A 75 -0.25 9.10 -10.46
C ASP A 75 -0.70 10.57 -10.36
N PRO A 76 0.16 11.54 -10.75
CA PRO A 76 -0.18 12.95 -10.67
C PRO A 76 -1.23 13.40 -11.71
N GLU A 77 -1.51 12.65 -12.77
CA GLU A 77 -2.55 13.03 -13.74
C GLU A 77 -3.94 12.58 -13.31
N ASP A 78 -4.03 11.36 -12.77
CA ASP A 78 -5.31 10.79 -12.30
C ASP A 78 -5.59 11.13 -10.83
N GLU A 79 -4.63 11.75 -10.13
CA GLU A 79 -4.64 11.99 -8.67
C GLU A 79 -4.92 10.71 -7.85
N GLY A 80 -4.52 9.56 -8.40
CA GLY A 80 -4.76 8.23 -7.86
C GLY A 80 -3.49 7.48 -7.46
N LEU A 81 -3.67 6.25 -6.99
CA LEU A 81 -2.58 5.36 -6.65
C LEU A 81 -2.63 4.11 -7.53
N ILE A 82 -1.45 3.57 -7.83
CA ILE A 82 -1.30 2.37 -8.64
C ILE A 82 -0.31 1.45 -7.95
N ARG A 83 -0.73 0.23 -7.60
CA ARG A 83 0.20 -0.83 -7.22
C ARG A 83 0.59 -1.61 -8.46
N LYS A 84 1.90 -1.80 -8.66
CA LYS A 84 2.44 -2.68 -9.71
C LYS A 84 3.33 -3.75 -9.09
N TYR A 85 3.18 -4.98 -9.54
CA TYR A 85 4.09 -6.07 -9.16
C TYR A 85 5.41 -5.94 -9.90
N ILE A 86 6.52 -6.27 -9.24
CA ILE A 86 7.85 -6.19 -9.85
C ILE A 86 8.03 -7.26 -10.94
N GLU A 87 7.52 -8.47 -10.72
CA GLU A 87 7.63 -9.57 -11.69
C GLU A 87 6.65 -9.42 -12.87
N HIS A 88 5.48 -8.79 -12.63
CA HIS A 88 4.39 -8.62 -13.58
C HIS A 88 3.85 -7.17 -13.55
N PRO A 89 4.61 -6.19 -14.04
CA PRO A 89 4.24 -4.76 -13.94
C PRO A 89 3.00 -4.37 -14.74
N GLU A 90 2.55 -5.21 -15.67
CA GLU A 90 1.28 -5.10 -16.39
C GLU A 90 0.05 -5.39 -15.53
N ASP A 91 0.22 -6.16 -14.45
CA ASP A 91 -0.84 -6.49 -13.51
C ASP A 91 -0.93 -5.38 -12.45
N GLU A 92 -1.63 -4.30 -12.81
CA GLU A 92 -1.80 -3.15 -11.94
C GLU A 92 -3.11 -3.17 -11.15
N VAL A 93 -3.03 -2.75 -9.89
CA VAL A 93 -4.21 -2.47 -9.05
C VAL A 93 -4.30 -0.97 -8.86
N ARG A 94 -5.45 -0.39 -9.19
CA ARG A 94 -5.69 1.06 -9.10
C ARG A 94 -6.55 1.38 -7.89
N TYR A 95 -6.15 2.42 -7.16
CA TYR A 95 -6.92 2.99 -6.06
C TYR A 95 -7.24 4.44 -6.36
N SER A 96 -8.51 4.82 -6.22
CA SER A 96 -8.96 6.20 -6.41
C SER A 96 -8.57 7.11 -5.25
N ASN A 97 -8.23 6.55 -4.08
CA ASN A 97 -7.84 7.31 -2.91
C ASN A 97 -6.97 6.47 -1.94
N TRP A 98 -6.39 7.14 -0.95
CA TRP A 98 -5.53 6.51 0.05
C TRP A 98 -6.26 5.49 0.93
N GLN A 99 -7.54 5.70 1.26
CA GLN A 99 -8.30 4.77 2.10
C GLN A 99 -8.57 3.42 1.40
N GLN A 100 -8.69 3.41 0.07
CA GLN A 100 -8.78 2.16 -0.70
C GLN A 100 -7.49 1.36 -0.63
N TYR A 101 -6.33 2.03 -0.77
CA TYR A 101 -5.04 1.38 -0.54
C TYR A 101 -4.92 0.85 0.89
N LEU A 102 -5.33 1.64 1.90
CA LEU A 102 -5.31 1.20 3.29
C LEU A 102 -6.26 0.02 3.54
N ALA A 103 -7.39 -0.07 2.85
CA ALA A 103 -8.29 -1.22 2.97
C ALA A 103 -7.62 -2.51 2.48
N ASP A 104 -6.92 -2.45 1.34
CA ASP A 104 -6.14 -3.59 0.85
C ASP A 104 -5.00 -3.96 1.82
N LEU A 105 -4.24 -2.95 2.28
CA LEU A 105 -3.15 -3.14 3.23
C LEU A 105 -3.62 -3.75 4.56
N MET A 106 -4.76 -3.30 5.08
CA MET A 106 -5.33 -3.85 6.33
C MET A 106 -5.80 -5.29 6.17
N ILE A 107 -6.32 -5.65 5.00
CA ILE A 107 -6.64 -7.04 4.66
C ILE A 107 -5.36 -7.87 4.64
N GLU A 108 -4.32 -7.40 3.95
CA GLU A 108 -3.02 -8.08 3.88
C GLU A 108 -2.41 -8.29 5.28
N ILE A 109 -2.47 -7.28 6.15
CA ILE A 109 -1.99 -7.38 7.53
C ILE A 109 -2.79 -8.43 8.31
N ALA A 110 -4.12 -8.42 8.21
CA ALA A 110 -4.99 -9.39 8.91
C ALA A 110 -4.80 -10.84 8.40
N GLU A 111 -4.39 -11.02 7.15
CA GLU A 111 -4.14 -12.34 6.55
C GLU A 111 -2.76 -12.89 6.89
N ASN A 112 -1.74 -12.03 6.94
CA ASN A 112 -0.35 -12.44 7.09
C ASN A 112 0.17 -12.39 8.53
N CYS A 113 -0.50 -11.63 9.40
CA CYS A 113 -0.25 -11.67 10.83
C CYS A 113 -1.36 -12.46 11.52
N ASP A 114 -0.98 -13.30 12.49
CA ASP A 114 -1.90 -13.79 13.54
C ASP A 114 -2.31 -12.64 14.49
N ALA A 115 -2.56 -11.45 13.95
CA ALA A 115 -2.96 -10.26 14.68
C ALA A 115 -4.41 -10.43 15.14
N ASP A 116 -4.63 -10.21 16.43
CA ASP A 116 -5.99 -10.17 16.95
C ASP A 116 -6.69 -8.83 16.63
N ASP A 117 -8.00 -8.76 16.85
CA ASP A 117 -8.79 -7.56 16.61
C ASP A 117 -8.22 -6.32 17.35
N SER A 118 -7.60 -6.50 18.52
CA SER A 118 -7.01 -5.39 19.29
C SER A 118 -5.77 -4.84 18.60
N GLU A 119 -4.92 -5.70 18.06
CA GLU A 119 -3.76 -5.30 17.28
C GLU A 119 -4.17 -4.62 15.98
N LEU A 120 -5.19 -5.13 15.28
CA LEU A 120 -5.72 -4.50 14.07
C LEU A 120 -6.32 -3.12 14.35
N ILE A 121 -6.94 -2.90 15.50
CA ILE A 121 -7.42 -1.57 15.94
C ILE A 121 -6.24 -0.60 16.13
N GLU A 122 -5.17 -1.03 16.80
CA GLU A 122 -3.99 -0.19 17.01
C GLU A 122 -3.30 0.15 15.68
N ILE A 123 -3.18 -0.82 14.78
CA ILE A 123 -2.61 -0.62 13.45
C ILE A 123 -3.47 0.35 12.64
N ALA A 124 -4.79 0.17 12.58
CA ALA A 124 -5.69 1.07 11.86
C ALA A 124 -5.59 2.52 12.38
N ALA A 125 -5.43 2.70 13.70
CA ALA A 125 -5.22 4.01 14.28
C ALA A 125 -3.89 4.64 13.85
N LEU A 126 -2.79 3.86 13.82
CA LEU A 126 -1.48 4.32 13.33
C LEU A 126 -1.52 4.72 11.85
N LEU A 127 -2.29 3.99 11.05
CA LEU A 127 -2.44 4.23 9.61
C LEU A 127 -3.51 5.27 9.28
N GLU A 128 -4.23 5.79 10.29
CA GLU A 128 -5.42 6.65 10.14
C GLU A 128 -6.49 6.05 9.19
N PHE A 129 -6.65 4.72 9.24
CA PHE A 129 -7.66 4.00 8.46
C PHE A 129 -9.03 4.10 9.11
N ARG A 130 -10.02 4.59 8.36
CA ARG A 130 -11.36 4.94 8.88
C ARG A 130 -12.40 3.85 8.72
N HIS A 131 -12.10 2.81 7.95
CA HIS A 131 -13.07 1.80 7.53
C HIS A 131 -12.82 0.43 8.19
N LEU A 132 -12.11 0.39 9.33
CA LEU A 132 -11.75 -0.86 9.99
C LEU A 132 -12.95 -1.77 10.28
N GLU A 133 -14.03 -1.22 10.84
CA GLU A 133 -15.21 -2.02 11.20
C GLU A 133 -15.82 -2.75 9.99
N VAL A 134 -15.94 -2.06 8.85
CA VAL A 134 -16.48 -2.67 7.63
C VAL A 134 -15.50 -3.64 6.98
N THR A 135 -14.18 -3.40 7.11
CA THR A 135 -13.14 -4.35 6.68
C THR A 135 -13.16 -5.64 7.50
N LEU A 136 -13.29 -5.55 8.83
CA LEU A 136 -13.42 -6.74 9.69
C LEU A 136 -14.71 -7.50 9.41
N ALA A 137 -15.82 -6.79 9.16
CA ALA A 137 -17.08 -7.42 8.75
C ALA A 137 -16.94 -8.14 7.40
N PHE A 138 -16.23 -7.54 6.45
CA PHE A 138 -15.89 -8.16 5.17
C PHE A 138 -15.10 -9.46 5.40
N LEU A 139 -13.96 -9.41 6.10
CA LEU A 139 -13.11 -10.59 6.35
C LEU A 139 -13.90 -11.74 7.00
N ASN A 140 -14.71 -11.45 8.02
CA ASN A 140 -15.54 -12.44 8.68
C ASN A 140 -16.58 -13.10 7.74
N SER A 141 -17.12 -12.33 6.79
CA SER A 141 -18.09 -12.83 5.81
C SER A 141 -17.49 -13.79 4.77
N GLN A 142 -16.16 -13.76 4.59
CA GLN A 142 -15.45 -14.53 3.57
C GLN A 142 -14.96 -15.91 4.04
N SER A 143 -15.21 -16.31 5.29
CA SER A 143 -14.74 -17.57 5.89
C SER A 143 -15.08 -18.88 5.13
N LYS A 144 -15.99 -18.83 4.15
CA LYS A 144 -16.40 -19.99 3.33
C LYS A 144 -16.21 -19.77 1.82
N SER A 145 -15.62 -18.66 1.42
CA SER A 145 -15.37 -18.34 0.01
C SER A 145 -14.25 -19.22 -0.54
N THR A 146 -14.33 -19.58 -1.83
CA THR A 146 -13.14 -20.08 -2.53
C THR A 146 -12.15 -18.93 -2.76
N TYR A 147 -10.88 -19.24 -3.07
CA TYR A 147 -9.88 -18.23 -3.39
C TYR A 147 -10.34 -17.26 -4.50
N GLU A 148 -10.84 -17.78 -5.63
CA GLU A 148 -11.33 -16.95 -6.74
C GLU A 148 -12.51 -16.05 -6.35
N GLN A 149 -13.42 -16.57 -5.52
CA GLN A 149 -14.54 -15.78 -5.00
C GLN A 149 -14.06 -14.70 -4.04
N TYR A 150 -13.09 -15.04 -3.21
CA TYR A 150 -12.49 -14.14 -2.24
C TYR A 150 -11.83 -12.94 -2.94
N GLU A 151 -10.93 -13.20 -3.90
CA GLU A 151 -10.26 -12.16 -4.67
C GLU A 151 -11.27 -11.26 -5.39
N SER A 152 -12.27 -11.85 -6.06
CA SER A 152 -13.33 -11.06 -6.72
C SER A 152 -14.17 -10.23 -5.75
N ASN A 153 -14.40 -10.72 -4.54
CA ASN A 153 -15.15 -9.98 -3.52
C ASN A 153 -14.29 -8.89 -2.87
N LYS A 154 -13.00 -9.14 -2.69
CA LYS A 154 -12.01 -8.20 -2.16
C LYS A 154 -11.90 -6.97 -3.07
N ASP A 155 -11.75 -7.18 -4.38
CA ASP A 155 -11.71 -6.09 -5.36
C ASP A 155 -12.97 -5.20 -5.29
N LYS A 156 -14.15 -5.84 -5.23
CA LYS A 156 -15.43 -5.13 -5.12
C LYS A 156 -15.54 -4.37 -3.81
N PHE A 157 -15.12 -4.97 -2.71
CA PHE A 157 -15.13 -4.34 -1.40
C PHE A 157 -14.23 -3.10 -1.36
N ILE A 158 -12.99 -3.22 -1.82
CA ILE A 158 -12.03 -2.10 -1.86
C ILE A 158 -12.59 -0.96 -2.72
N ALA A 159 -13.22 -1.26 -3.86
CA ALA A 159 -13.86 -0.25 -4.70
C ALA A 159 -15.04 0.51 -4.02
N THR A 160 -15.60 -0.01 -2.92
CA THR A 160 -16.64 0.67 -2.12
C THR A 160 -16.12 1.56 -1.01
N ILE A 161 -14.82 1.52 -0.73
CA ILE A 161 -14.14 2.36 0.26
C ILE A 161 -13.88 3.75 -0.33
#